data_AF-A0A932LT94-F1
#
_entry.id   AF-A0A932LT94-F1
#
_cell.length_a   1.000
_cell.length_b   1.000
_cell.length_c   1.000
_cell.angle_alpha   90.00
_cell.angle_beta   90.00
_cell.angle_gamma   90.00
#
_symmetry.space_group_name_H-M   'P 1'
#
loop_
_entity.id
_entity.type
_entity.pdbx_description
1 polymer ?
#
loop_
_entity_poly.entity_id
_entity_poly.type
_entity_poly.pdbx_seq_one_letter_code
_entity_poly.pdbx_strand_id
1 'polypeptide(L)'
;MHRRISLLAVTLLLSSLAFAQTAPAPPPPPAPPMRHHKMMAEMHQKHMDAMKADVEKMKASLDQLKANVDKIKDSSEKARWQTNVDMWTVMVGHMEQMSKHMEMMGPDGMMGPGMMHHGEMGGHAAAPPAETKPQ
;
A
#
# COMPACT_ATOMS: atom_id res chain seq x y z
N MET A 1 28.12 -49.28 -4.51
CA MET A 1 26.66 -49.44 -4.74
C MET A 1 26.13 -48.13 -5.33
N HIS A 2 26.25 -47.97 -6.64
CA HIS A 2 25.17 -48.18 -7.62
C HIS A 2 23.97 -47.24 -7.42
N ARG A 3 24.00 -46.08 -8.09
CA ARG A 3 22.80 -45.33 -8.56
C ARG A 3 23.17 -44.14 -9.46
N ARG A 4 24.30 -44.24 -10.16
CA ARG A 4 24.71 -43.34 -11.22
C ARG A 4 25.06 -44.28 -12.37
N ILE A 5 24.57 -44.02 -13.58
CA ILE A 5 24.57 -44.88 -14.79
C ILE A 5 23.25 -45.67 -14.96
N SER A 6 22.28 -45.02 -15.58
CA SER A 6 21.76 -45.44 -16.89
C SER A 6 21.53 -44.12 -17.64
N LEU A 7 22.54 -43.62 -18.36
CA LEU A 7 22.63 -43.85 -19.81
C LEU A 7 21.25 -43.64 -20.43
N LEU A 8 20.99 -42.42 -20.90
CA LEU A 8 21.22 -42.06 -22.30
C LEU A 8 20.44 -42.96 -23.27
N ALA A 9 19.68 -42.26 -24.10
CA ALA A 9 19.41 -42.61 -25.48
C ALA A 9 18.27 -43.61 -25.73
N VAL A 10 17.24 -43.07 -26.40
CA VAL A 10 16.48 -43.74 -27.46
C VAL A 10 15.56 -44.84 -26.93
N THR A 11 14.28 -44.54 -26.70
CA THR A 11 13.32 -44.70 -27.80
C THR A 11 12.31 -43.55 -27.83
N LEU A 12 12.60 -42.64 -28.74
CA LEU A 12 11.58 -41.91 -29.49
C LEU A 12 10.59 -42.92 -30.12
N LEU A 13 9.37 -42.45 -30.39
CA LEU A 13 8.29 -43.04 -31.22
C LEU A 13 7.24 -43.80 -30.38
N LEU A 14 6.06 -43.24 -30.10
CA LEU A 14 5.05 -42.96 -31.12
C LEU A 14 4.02 -41.88 -30.66
N SER A 15 3.96 -40.81 -31.44
CA SER A 15 2.76 -40.07 -31.87
C SER A 15 1.56 -39.91 -30.92
N SER A 16 1.31 -38.67 -30.52
CA SER A 16 0.01 -38.05 -30.81
C SER A 16 0.17 -36.55 -31.02
N LEU A 17 -0.11 -36.13 -32.25
CA LEU A 17 -0.28 -34.75 -32.66
C LEU A 17 -1.40 -34.10 -31.87
N ALA A 18 -1.11 -32.95 -31.27
CA ALA A 18 -2.10 -31.89 -31.08
C ALA A 18 -1.37 -30.55 -31.11
N PHE A 19 -0.89 -30.14 -32.29
CA PHE A 19 -0.71 -28.71 -32.56
C PHE A 19 -2.09 -28.09 -32.70
N ALA A 20 -2.75 -27.84 -31.57
CA ALA A 20 -3.68 -26.74 -31.48
C ALA A 20 -2.84 -25.53 -31.07
N GLN A 21 -2.38 -24.75 -32.04
CA GLN A 21 -2.06 -23.35 -31.77
C GLN A 21 -3.37 -22.68 -31.33
N THR A 22 -3.71 -22.79 -30.05
CA THR A 22 -4.63 -21.85 -29.44
C THR A 22 -3.89 -20.53 -29.50
N ALA A 23 -4.22 -19.70 -30.49
CA ALA A 23 -3.80 -18.30 -30.48
C ALA A 23 -4.10 -17.77 -29.08
N PRO A 24 -3.14 -17.09 -28.41
CA PRO A 24 -3.42 -16.49 -27.12
C PRO A 24 -4.68 -15.63 -27.29
N ALA A 25 -5.71 -15.91 -26.49
CA ALA A 25 -6.93 -15.15 -26.53
C ALA A 25 -6.55 -13.66 -26.46
N PRO A 26 -7.13 -12.78 -27.30
CA PRO A 26 -6.88 -11.37 -27.18
C PRO A 26 -7.17 -10.94 -25.73
N PRO A 27 -6.29 -10.13 -25.12
CA PRO A 27 -6.52 -9.67 -23.76
C PRO A 27 -7.92 -9.03 -23.69
N PRO A 28 -8.66 -9.25 -22.59
CA PRO A 28 -9.98 -8.65 -22.44
C PRO A 28 -9.87 -7.13 -22.67
N PRO A 29 -10.84 -6.51 -23.36
CA PRO A 29 -10.81 -5.08 -23.60
C PRO A 29 -10.66 -4.36 -22.25
N PRO A 30 -9.83 -3.31 -22.16
CA PRO A 30 -9.69 -2.55 -20.93
C PRO A 30 -11.08 -2.09 -20.49
N ALA A 31 -11.46 -2.45 -19.26
CA ALA A 31 -12.72 -2.01 -18.69
C ALA A 31 -12.81 -0.47 -18.80
N PRO A 32 -13.99 0.10 -19.10
CA PRO A 32 -14.12 1.54 -19.29
C PRO A 32 -13.58 2.27 -18.05
N PRO A 33 -12.61 3.19 -18.23
CA PRO A 33 -11.77 3.73 -17.16
C PRO A 33 -12.59 4.40 -16.03
N MET A 34 -13.79 4.88 -16.34
CA MET A 34 -14.66 5.56 -15.38
C MET A 34 -15.22 4.66 -14.26
N ARG A 35 -15.45 3.36 -14.50
CA ARG A 35 -16.05 2.49 -13.47
C ARG A 35 -15.06 2.13 -12.36
N HIS A 36 -13.80 1.91 -12.72
CA HIS A 36 -12.77 1.52 -11.76
C HIS A 36 -12.40 2.68 -10.82
N HIS A 37 -12.23 3.89 -11.36
CA HIS A 37 -11.90 5.07 -10.56
C HIS A 37 -13.00 5.38 -9.53
N LYS A 38 -14.27 5.28 -9.92
CA LYS A 38 -15.40 5.50 -9.01
C LYS A 38 -15.44 4.48 -7.86
N MET A 39 -15.22 3.19 -8.16
CA MET A 39 -15.16 2.16 -7.11
C MET A 39 -14.01 2.39 -6.12
N MET A 40 -12.83 2.79 -6.62
CA MET A 40 -11.68 3.07 -5.76
C MET A 40 -11.94 4.31 -4.89
N ALA A 41 -12.57 5.36 -5.44
CA ALA A 41 -12.96 6.54 -4.68
C ALA A 41 -14.00 6.23 -3.58
N GLU A 42 -15.02 5.42 -3.88
CA GLU A 42 -16.04 5.01 -2.91
C GLU A 42 -15.44 4.16 -1.78
N MET A 43 -14.53 3.23 -2.09
CA MET A 43 -13.82 2.44 -1.08
C MET A 43 -12.91 3.31 -0.21
N HIS A 44 -12.22 4.27 -0.82
CA HIS A 44 -11.39 5.23 -0.10
C HIS A 44 -12.23 6.10 0.85
N GLN A 45 -13.38 6.59 0.37
CA GLN A 45 -14.30 7.37 1.19
C GLN A 45 -14.80 6.58 2.41
N LYS A 46 -15.27 5.34 2.20
CA LYS A 46 -15.69 4.47 3.31
C LYS A 46 -14.58 4.22 4.32
N HIS A 47 -13.34 4.05 3.83
CA HIS A 47 -12.19 3.88 4.70
C HIS A 47 -11.93 5.13 5.56
N MET A 48 -12.05 6.32 4.97
CA MET A 48 -11.89 7.58 5.71
C MET A 48 -13.00 7.80 6.74
N ASP A 49 -14.25 7.52 6.39
CA ASP A 49 -15.37 7.61 7.32
C ASP A 49 -15.19 6.67 8.52
N ALA A 50 -14.75 5.43 8.27
CA ALA A 50 -14.44 4.46 9.32
C ALA A 50 -13.30 4.96 10.22
N MET A 51 -12.22 5.47 9.63
CA MET A 51 -11.08 6.01 10.38
C MET A 51 -11.50 7.19 11.27
N LYS A 52 -12.35 8.10 10.76
CA LYS A 52 -12.89 9.22 11.52
C LYS A 52 -13.72 8.74 12.71
N ALA A 53 -14.59 7.75 12.49
CA ALA A 53 -15.38 7.15 13.56
C ALA A 53 -14.50 6.49 14.63
N ASP A 54 -13.43 5.80 14.23
CA ASP A 54 -12.48 5.19 15.15
C ASP A 54 -11.73 6.25 15.98
N VAL A 55 -11.31 7.36 15.37
CA VAL A 55 -10.68 8.49 16.09
C VAL A 55 -11.62 9.07 17.14
N GLU A 56 -12.89 9.31 16.80
CA GLU A 56 -13.87 9.82 17.77
C GLU A 56 -14.12 8.82 18.91
N LYS A 57 -14.18 7.53 18.61
CA LYS A 57 -14.29 6.48 19.64
C LYS A 57 -13.06 6.43 20.55
N MET A 58 -11.86 6.60 20.00
CA MET A 58 -10.63 6.67 20.79
C MET A 58 -10.60 7.91 21.69
N LYS A 59 -11.06 9.07 21.21
CA LYS A 59 -11.20 10.29 22.03
C LYS A 59 -12.15 10.06 23.22
N ALA A 60 -13.33 9.50 22.97
CA ALA A 60 -14.28 9.17 24.04
C ALA A 60 -13.70 8.17 25.06
N SER A 61 -12.94 7.17 24.59
CA SER A 61 -12.28 6.20 25.47
C SER A 61 -11.18 6.84 26.31
N LEU A 62 -10.43 7.78 25.73
CA LEU A 62 -9.41 8.55 26.44
C LEU A 62 -10.01 9.47 27.50
N ASP A 63 -11.16 10.10 27.21
CA ASP A 63 -11.86 10.92 28.21
C ASP A 63 -12.39 10.07 29.36
N GLN A 64 -12.89 8.86 29.07
CA GLN A 64 -13.24 7.89 30.10
C GLN A 64 -12.02 7.45 30.93
N LEU A 65 -10.87 7.23 30.28
CA LEU A 65 -9.63 6.89 30.97
C LEU A 65 -9.21 8.02 31.93
N LYS A 66 -9.19 9.27 31.46
CA LYS A 66 -8.91 10.45 32.30
C LYS A 66 -9.84 10.52 33.51
N ALA A 67 -11.14 10.37 33.28
CA ALA A 67 -12.13 10.39 34.36
C ALA A 67 -11.94 9.23 35.36
N ASN A 68 -11.45 8.08 34.93
CA ASN A 68 -11.12 6.96 35.81
C ASN A 68 -9.86 7.25 36.64
N VAL A 69 -8.82 7.81 36.00
CA VAL A 69 -7.58 8.23 36.69
C VAL A 69 -7.86 9.29 37.75
N ASP A 70 -8.79 10.20 37.51
CA ASP A 70 -9.17 11.21 38.49
C ASP A 70 -9.85 10.66 39.74
N LYS A 71 -10.46 9.47 39.65
CA LYS A 71 -11.08 8.79 40.79
C LYS A 71 -10.08 7.99 41.62
N ILE A 72 -8.84 7.80 41.15
CA ILE A 72 -7.81 7.07 41.88
C ILE A 72 -7.36 7.91 43.08
N LYS A 73 -7.46 7.34 44.28
CA LYS A 73 -7.10 8.01 45.55
C LYS A 73 -5.63 7.88 45.89
N ASP A 74 -5.02 6.75 45.54
CA ASP A 74 -3.59 6.54 45.77
C ASP A 74 -2.78 7.39 44.79
N SER A 75 -1.93 8.27 45.33
CA SER A 75 -1.16 9.21 44.52
C SER A 75 -0.11 8.53 43.65
N SER A 76 0.47 7.42 44.11
CA SER A 76 1.47 6.68 43.36
C SER A 76 0.86 5.95 42.18
N GLU A 77 -0.31 5.32 42.39
CA GLU A 77 -1.07 4.67 41.34
C GLU A 77 -1.62 5.69 40.34
N LYS A 78 -2.14 6.83 40.82
CA LYS A 78 -2.60 7.91 39.95
C LYS A 78 -1.48 8.42 39.04
N ALA A 79 -0.27 8.64 39.57
CA ALA A 79 0.88 9.07 38.78
C ALA A 79 1.30 8.05 37.71
N ARG A 80 1.26 6.75 38.04
CA ARG A 80 1.54 5.67 37.06
C ARG A 80 0.52 5.66 35.93
N TRP A 81 -0.76 5.81 36.25
CA TRP A 81 -1.82 5.87 35.24
C TRP A 81 -1.81 7.18 34.43
N GLN A 82 -1.35 8.28 35.02
CA GLN A 82 -1.20 9.55 34.31
C GLN A 82 -0.24 9.41 33.12
N THR A 83 0.88 8.68 33.29
CA THR A 83 1.80 8.40 32.17
C THR A 83 1.11 7.65 31.02
N ASN A 84 0.17 6.75 31.34
CA ASN A 84 -0.62 6.04 30.34
C ASN A 84 -1.58 7.00 29.60
N VAL A 85 -2.30 7.86 30.34
CA VAL A 85 -3.14 8.91 29.76
C VAL A 85 -2.35 9.82 28.82
N ASP A 86 -1.15 10.21 29.21
CA ASP A 86 -0.30 11.11 28.42
C ASP A 86 0.11 10.46 27.10
N MET A 87 0.53 9.18 27.12
CA MET A 87 0.87 8.42 25.91
C MET A 87 -0.33 8.28 24.96
N TRP A 88 -1.52 7.92 25.47
CA TRP A 88 -2.73 7.84 24.64
C TRP A 88 -3.17 9.20 24.09
N THR A 89 -2.97 10.27 24.86
CA THR A 89 -3.26 11.64 24.41
C THR A 89 -2.44 12.01 23.18
N VAL A 90 -1.15 11.68 23.17
CA VAL A 90 -0.27 11.93 22.00
C VAL A 90 -0.73 11.12 20.79
N MET A 91 -0.99 9.83 20.97
CA MET A 91 -1.39 8.94 19.87
C MET A 91 -2.73 9.34 19.24
N VAL A 92 -3.75 9.60 20.08
CA VAL A 92 -5.07 10.03 19.59
C VAL A 92 -4.99 11.39 18.93
N GLY A 93 -4.22 12.33 19.50
CA GLY A 93 -4.00 13.64 18.88
C GLY A 93 -3.31 13.55 17.51
N HIS A 94 -2.32 12.67 17.35
CA HIS A 94 -1.68 12.43 16.06
C HIS A 94 -2.66 11.86 15.02
N MET A 95 -3.48 10.87 15.40
CA MET A 95 -4.49 10.29 14.51
C MET A 95 -5.56 11.31 14.12
N GLU A 96 -5.98 12.17 15.04
CA GLU A 96 -6.90 13.27 14.75
C GLU A 96 -6.29 14.27 13.77
N GLN A 97 -5.02 14.65 13.94
CA GLN A 97 -4.31 15.51 12.99
C GLN A 97 -4.21 14.87 11.61
N MET A 98 -3.91 13.58 11.55
CA MET A 98 -3.82 12.83 10.30
C MET A 98 -5.17 12.77 9.59
N SER A 99 -6.25 12.48 10.32
CA SER A 99 -7.63 12.50 9.79
C SER A 99 -8.00 13.87 9.20
N LYS A 100 -7.70 14.97 9.92
CA LYS A 100 -7.92 16.34 9.42
C LYS A 100 -7.11 16.65 8.17
N HIS A 101 -5.85 16.20 8.12
CA HIS A 101 -5.00 16.39 6.95
C HIS A 101 -5.52 15.63 5.72
N MET A 102 -5.98 14.39 5.91
CA MET A 102 -6.59 13.61 4.82
C MET A 102 -7.90 14.24 4.33
N GLU A 103 -8.72 14.80 5.23
CA GLU A 103 -9.94 15.54 4.87
C GLU A 103 -9.60 16.79 4.02
N MET A 104 -8.51 17.49 4.34
CA MET A 104 -8.00 18.62 3.55
C MET A 104 -7.43 18.20 2.18
N MET A 105 -6.88 16.98 2.06
CA MET A 105 -6.37 16.40 0.81
C MET A 105 -7.41 15.52 0.08
N GLY A 106 -8.71 15.72 0.35
CA GLY A 106 -9.81 15.01 -0.30
C GLY A 106 -9.83 15.14 -1.84
N PRO A 107 -10.89 14.69 -2.53
CA PRO A 107 -10.91 14.52 -3.99
C PRO A 107 -10.44 15.74 -4.84
N ASP A 108 -10.54 16.96 -4.33
CA ASP A 108 -10.03 18.18 -4.99
C ASP A 108 -8.50 18.40 -4.83
N GLY A 109 -7.86 17.82 -3.82
CA GLY A 109 -6.42 17.94 -3.55
C GLY A 109 -5.52 17.01 -4.38
N MET A 110 -6.10 15.96 -4.97
CA MET A 110 -5.38 15.01 -5.84
C MET A 110 -5.18 15.51 -7.27
N MET A 111 -5.78 16.66 -7.63
CA MET A 111 -5.61 17.37 -8.90
C MET A 111 -4.57 18.50 -8.79
N GLY A 112 -3.55 18.35 -7.93
CA GLY A 112 -2.44 19.30 -7.86
C GLY A 112 -1.64 19.34 -9.19
N PRO A 113 -1.17 20.51 -9.65
CA PRO A 113 -0.45 20.64 -10.92
C PRO A 113 0.93 19.97 -10.83
N GLY A 114 1.01 18.67 -11.12
CA GLY A 114 2.25 17.92 -10.98
C GLY A 114 2.34 16.53 -11.60
N MET A 115 1.26 15.97 -12.17
CA MET A 115 1.35 14.73 -12.95
C MET A 115 1.84 15.04 -14.38
N MET A 116 3.09 15.48 -14.50
CA MET A 116 3.79 15.48 -15.78
C MET A 116 4.19 14.04 -16.10
N HIS A 117 3.76 13.58 -17.27
CA HIS A 117 4.13 12.35 -17.95
C HIS A 117 5.60 11.95 -17.70
N HIS A 118 5.83 10.78 -17.11
CA HIS A 118 7.09 10.06 -17.29
C HIS A 118 6.82 8.69 -17.92
N GLY A 119 6.35 8.76 -19.16
CA GLY A 119 6.22 7.61 -20.04
C GLY A 119 7.21 7.74 -21.20
N GLU A 120 8.50 7.87 -20.91
CA GLU A 120 9.54 7.81 -21.94
C GLU A 120 10.85 7.23 -21.36
N MET A 121 10.83 5.94 -21.06
CA MET A 121 12.05 5.12 -20.95
C MET A 121 12.01 4.11 -22.10
N GLY A 122 12.30 4.61 -23.30
CA GLY A 122 12.17 3.84 -24.54
C GLY A 122 13.05 4.39 -25.65
N GLY A 123 14.36 4.25 -25.47
CA GLY A 123 15.32 4.30 -26.57
C GLY A 123 15.99 5.65 -26.81
N HIS A 124 17.23 5.78 -26.38
CA HIS A 124 18.36 6.13 -27.24
C HIS A 124 19.64 5.74 -26.49
N ALA A 125 20.35 4.74 -27.01
CA ALA A 125 21.70 4.44 -26.57
C ALA A 125 22.60 5.62 -26.96
N ALA A 126 22.94 6.46 -25.99
CA ALA A 126 24.04 7.41 -26.13
C ALA A 126 25.35 6.62 -26.02
N ALA A 127 26.14 6.61 -27.09
CA ALA A 127 27.45 5.98 -27.14
C ALA A 127 28.36 6.52 -26.02
N PRO A 128 29.25 5.70 -25.44
CA PRO A 128 30.15 6.16 -24.39
C PRO A 128 31.17 7.18 -24.94
N PRO A 129 31.53 8.21 -24.16
CA PRO A 129 32.57 9.16 -24.56
C PRO A 129 33.95 8.50 -24.57
N ALA A 130 34.72 8.77 -25.62
CA ALA A 130 36.09 8.29 -25.78
C ALA A 130 37.01 8.82 -24.66
N GLU A 131 37.62 7.91 -23.90
CA GLU A 131 38.67 8.22 -22.93
C GLU A 131 39.87 8.85 -23.63
N THR A 132 40.22 10.07 -23.27
CA THR A 132 41.56 10.63 -23.55
C THR A 132 42.41 10.47 -22.29
N LYS A 133 43.31 9.48 -22.34
CA LYS A 133 44.33 9.23 -21.31
C LYS A 133 45.48 10.25 -21.43
N PRO A 134 45.93 10.90 -20.35
CA PRO A 134 47.19 11.64 -20.37
C PRO A 134 48.38 10.72 -20.04
N GLN A 135 49.52 10.98 -20.69
CA GLN A 135 50.86 10.62 -20.24
C GLN A 135 51.43 11.76 -19.40
#